data_AF-A0A6I6H4M2-F1
#
_entry.id   AF-A0A6I6H4M2-F1
#
_cell.length_a   1.000
_cell.length_b   1.000
_cell.length_c   1.000
_cell.angle_alpha   90.00
_cell.angle_beta   90.00
_cell.angle_gamma   90.00
#
_symmetry.space_group_name_H-M   'P 1'
#
loop_
_entity.id
_entity.type
_entity.pdbx_description
1 polymer ?
#
loop_
_entity_poly.entity_id
_entity_poly.type
_entity_poly.pdbx_seq_one_letter_code
_entity_poly.pdbx_strand_id
1 'polypeptide(L)'
;MKRSQSRMGHASECYELLEFLSRRQMPVVCSEPDDIHKILALRSASLLQAMTEPTVVLRTGERRIERAIVTAITAEGRAACMMRSATAQSAGRR
;
A
#
# COMPACT_ATOMS: atom_id res chain seq x y z
N MET A 1 1.09 -7.27 -26.81
CA MET A 1 0.27 -6.55 -25.81
C MET A 1 0.14 -7.42 -24.55
N LYS A 2 0.86 -7.11 -23.45
CA LYS A 2 0.80 -7.86 -22.16
C LYS A 2 0.98 -6.94 -20.93
N ARG A 3 0.61 -5.65 -21.03
CA ARG A 3 0.82 -4.66 -19.94
C ARG A 3 -0.36 -4.57 -18.94
N SER A 4 -1.50 -5.19 -19.25
CA SER A 4 -2.73 -5.03 -18.46
C SER A 4 -2.79 -5.97 -17.25
N GLN A 5 -2.31 -7.21 -17.39
CA GLN A 5 -2.31 -8.22 -16.33
C GLN A 5 -1.38 -7.87 -15.17
N SER A 6 -0.18 -7.35 -15.45
CA SER A 6 0.78 -6.96 -14.41
C SER A 6 0.28 -5.79 -13.57
N ARG A 7 -0.32 -4.78 -14.20
CA ARG A 7 -0.90 -3.61 -13.50
C ARG A 7 -2.03 -3.99 -12.53
N MET A 8 -2.86 -4.97 -12.91
CA MET A 8 -3.93 -5.46 -12.03
C MET A 8 -3.39 -6.22 -10.81
N GLY A 9 -2.30 -6.98 -10.96
CA GLY A 9 -1.63 -7.66 -9.84
C GLY A 9 -1.10 -6.66 -8.81
N HIS A 10 -0.35 -5.65 -9.26
CA HIS A 10 0.21 -4.62 -8.37
C HIS A 10 -0.87 -3.81 -7.64
N ALA A 11 -2.00 -3.54 -8.29
CA ALA A 11 -3.11 -2.86 -7.62
C ALA A 11 -3.73 -3.74 -6.52
N SER A 12 -3.93 -5.05 -6.75
CA SER A 12 -4.46 -5.94 -5.71
C SER A 12 -3.57 -5.98 -4.48
N GLU A 13 -2.26 -6.11 -4.68
CA GLU A 13 -1.27 -6.15 -3.58
C GLU A 13 -1.27 -4.85 -2.76
N CYS A 14 -1.45 -3.69 -3.41
CA CYS A 14 -1.57 -2.42 -2.70
C CYS A 14 -2.83 -2.40 -1.81
N TYR A 15 -3.96 -2.87 -2.31
CA TYR A 15 -5.20 -2.91 -1.52
C TYR A 15 -5.18 -3.97 -0.42
N GLU A 16 -4.45 -5.07 -0.60
CA GLU A 16 -4.20 -6.05 0.46
C GLU A 16 -3.39 -5.45 1.60
N LEU A 17 -2.34 -4.69 1.28
CA LEU A 17 -1.57 -3.97 2.29
C LEU A 17 -2.44 -2.91 2.98
N LEU A 18 -3.26 -2.17 2.25
CA LEU A 18 -4.18 -1.18 2.82
C LEU A 18 -5.18 -1.83 3.80
N GLU A 19 -5.75 -2.96 3.43
CA GLU A 19 -6.66 -3.73 4.28
C GLU A 19 -5.95 -4.24 5.54
N PHE A 20 -4.74 -4.77 5.40
CA PHE A 20 -3.92 -5.18 6.54
C PHE A 20 -3.65 -4.00 7.50
N LEU A 21 -3.23 -2.85 6.97
CA LEU A 21 -2.94 -1.65 7.76
C LEU A 21 -4.19 -1.10 8.46
N SER A 22 -5.37 -1.20 7.83
CA SER A 22 -6.64 -0.72 8.41
C SER A 22 -7.03 -1.42 9.71
N ARG A 23 -6.47 -2.62 9.98
CA ARG A 23 -6.75 -3.44 11.16
C ARG A 23 -5.67 -3.31 12.24
N ARG A 24 -4.63 -2.50 12.01
CA ARG A 24 -3.51 -2.30 12.94
C ARG A 24 -3.69 -1.02 13.75
N GLN A 25 -3.16 -1.01 14.96
CA GLN A 25 -3.02 0.22 15.73
C GLN A 25 -1.91 1.07 15.10
N MET A 26 -2.16 2.38 14.97
CA MET A 26 -1.21 3.33 14.42
C MET A 26 -0.33 3.95 15.52
N PRO A 27 0.93 4.33 15.22
CA PRO A 27 1.58 4.24 13.92
C PRO A 27 2.12 2.83 13.60
N VAL A 28 2.24 2.52 12.30
CA VAL A 28 2.86 1.28 11.81
C VAL A 28 4.17 1.60 11.08
N VAL A 29 5.25 0.92 11.46
CA VAL A 29 6.57 1.07 10.85
C VAL A 29 6.82 -0.10 9.90
N CYS A 30 7.21 0.22 8.66
CA CYS A 30 7.48 -0.75 7.61
C CYS A 30 8.89 -0.51 7.05
N SER A 31 9.69 -1.56 7.00
CA SER A 31 11.07 -1.52 6.46
C SER A 31 11.25 -2.43 5.23
N GLU A 32 10.24 -3.22 4.88
CA GLU A 32 10.31 -4.12 3.74
C GLU A 32 10.19 -3.31 2.43
N PRO A 33 11.13 -3.44 1.46
CA PRO A 33 11.14 -2.62 0.25
C PRO A 33 9.84 -2.68 -0.55
N ASP A 34 9.27 -3.88 -0.70
CA ASP A 34 8.02 -4.09 -1.45
C ASP A 34 6.84 -3.38 -0.78
N ASP A 35 6.76 -3.41 0.55
CA ASP A 35 5.72 -2.71 1.29
C ASP A 35 5.93 -1.19 1.24
N ILE A 36 7.17 -0.71 1.28
CA ILE A 36 7.48 0.71 1.11
C ILE A 36 6.99 1.20 -0.25
N HIS A 37 7.22 0.46 -1.33
CA HIS A 37 6.71 0.82 -2.66
C HIS A 37 5.18 0.89 -2.70
N LYS A 38 4.49 -0.07 -2.09
CA LYS A 38 3.02 -0.07 -1.98
C LYS A 38 2.51 1.10 -1.12
N ILE A 39 3.18 1.41 0.00
CA ILE A 39 2.85 2.55 0.87
C ILE A 39 2.99 3.87 0.10
N LEU A 40 4.05 4.03 -0.69
CA LEU A 40 4.25 5.21 -1.53
C LEU A 40 3.14 5.34 -2.57
N ALA A 41 2.74 4.23 -3.21
CA ALA A 41 1.63 4.21 -4.15
C ALA A 41 0.30 4.62 -3.46
N LEU A 42 -0.03 4.01 -2.31
CA LEU A 42 -1.24 4.31 -1.54
C LEU A 42 -1.27 5.75 -1.03
N ARG A 43 -0.13 6.28 -0.58
CA ARG A 43 0.04 7.68 -0.17
C ARG A 43 -0.18 8.62 -1.35
N SER A 44 0.36 8.32 -2.52
CA SER A 44 0.15 9.11 -3.75
C SER A 44 -1.32 9.12 -4.18
N ALA A 45 -2.05 8.04 -3.89
CA ALA A 45 -3.49 7.93 -4.11
C ALA A 45 -4.35 8.52 -2.98
N SER A 46 -3.75 9.16 -1.97
CA SER A 46 -4.43 9.76 -0.81
C SER A 46 -5.27 8.77 0.02
N LEU A 47 -4.91 7.47 0.00
CA LEU A 47 -5.60 6.43 0.79
C LEU A 47 -5.04 6.29 2.21
N LEU A 48 -3.82 6.78 2.44
CA LEU A 48 -3.19 6.80 3.75
C LEU A 48 -2.28 8.02 3.93
N GLN A 49 -1.93 8.28 5.18
CA GLN A 49 -0.88 9.21 5.57
C GLN A 49 0.35 8.41 6.00
N ALA A 50 1.49 8.73 5.41
CA ALA A 50 2.77 8.15 5.79
C ALA A 50 3.91 9.16 5.68
N MET A 51 4.91 8.96 6.54
CA MET A 51 6.22 9.60 6.49
C MET A 51 7.24 8.59 6.01
N THR A 52 8.28 9.04 5.31
CA THR A 52 9.40 8.20 4.89
C THR A 52 10.69 8.75 5.44
N GLU A 53 11.61 7.86 5.76
CA GLU A 53 12.98 8.28 6.05
C GLU A 53 13.67 8.82 4.79
N PRO A 54 14.76 9.60 4.97
CA PRO A 54 15.60 10.03 3.87
C PRO A 54 16.06 8.84 3.02
N THR A 55 16.19 9.07 1.72
CA THR A 55 16.73 8.08 0.80
C THR A 55 18.21 7.84 1.09
N VAL A 56 18.59 6.58 1.24
CA VAL A 56 19.99 6.17 1.36
C VAL A 56 20.54 5.78 0.00
N VAL A 57 21.84 6.05 -0.21
CA VAL A 57 22.58 5.61 -1.40
C VAL A 57 23.46 4.44 -1.01
N LEU A 58 23.20 3.28 -1.60
CA LEU A 58 24.01 2.08 -1.38
C LEU A 58 25.35 2.19 -2.11
N ARG A 59 26.32 1.37 -1.72
CA ARG A 59 27.62 1.28 -2.41
C ARG A 59 27.51 0.91 -3.88
N THR A 60 26.41 0.26 -4.26
CA THR A 60 26.05 -0.06 -5.64
C THR A 60 25.58 1.15 -6.45
N GLY A 61 25.37 2.30 -5.82
CA GLY A 61 24.75 3.49 -6.41
C GLY A 61 23.22 3.50 -6.37
N GLU A 62 22.61 2.40 -5.93
CA GLU A 62 21.15 2.29 -5.80
C GLU A 62 20.62 3.21 -4.70
N ARG A 63 19.46 3.82 -4.96
CA ARG A 63 18.77 4.71 -4.03
C ARG A 63 17.52 4.02 -3.49
N ARG A 64 17.42 3.88 -2.18
CA ARG A 64 16.24 3.30 -1.53
C ARG A 64 15.81 4.07 -0.31
N ILE A 65 14.54 3.96 0.02
CA ILE A 65 13.99 4.39 1.30
C ILE A 65 14.07 3.19 2.23
N GLU A 66 14.69 3.32 3.40
CA GLU A 66 14.85 2.19 4.33
C GLU A 66 13.63 1.96 5.20
N ARG A 67 12.80 3.00 5.39
CA ARG A 67 11.68 2.93 6.32
C ARG A 67 10.55 3.88 5.93
N ALA A 68 9.32 3.40 6.07
CA ALA A 68 8.10 4.18 6.00
C ALA A 68 7.31 4.02 7.32
N ILE A 69 6.69 5.10 7.76
CA ILE A 69 5.86 5.15 8.98
C ILE A 69 4.47 5.59 8.55
N VAL A 70 3.51 4.66 8.61
CA VAL A 70 2.10 4.94 8.36
C VAL A 70 1.49 5.50 9.65
N THR A 71 0.92 6.69 9.58
CA THR A 71 0.37 7.40 10.74
C THR A 71 -1.14 7.34 10.79
N ALA A 72 -1.81 7.23 9.65
CA ALA A 72 -3.26 7.12 9.56
C ALA A 72 -3.72 6.55 8.22
N ILE A 73 -4.91 5.93 8.21
CA ILE A 73 -5.67 5.65 7.00
C ILE A 73 -6.68 6.79 6.79
N THR A 74 -6.83 7.29 5.56
CA THR A 74 -7.77 8.38 5.24
C THR A 74 -9.22 7.87 5.20
N ALA A 75 -10.19 8.77 5.04
CA ALA A 75 -11.59 8.37 4.88
C ALA A 75 -11.77 7.59 3.57
N GLU A 76 -11.10 8.03 2.51
CA GLU A 76 -11.05 7.42 1.18
C GLU A 76 -10.42 6.03 1.23
N GLY A 77 -9.31 5.88 1.97
CA GLY A 77 -8.69 4.59 2.20
C GLY A 77 -9.62 3.59 2.90
N ARG A 78 -10.34 4.04 3.93
CA ARG A 78 -11.34 3.20 4.62
C ARG A 78 -12.50 2.82 3.69
N ALA A 79 -13.00 3.75 2.89
CA ALA A 79 -14.05 3.48 1.91
C ALA A 79 -13.58 2.43 0.87
N ALA A 80 -12.33 2.54 0.41
CA ALA A 80 -11.74 1.57 -0.51
C ALA A 80 -11.66 0.15 0.08
N CYS A 81 -11.30 0.02 1.37
CA CYS A 81 -11.35 -1.27 2.06
C CYS A 81 -12.76 -1.87 2.06
N MET A 82 -13.79 -1.06 2.39
CA MET A 82 -15.19 -1.52 2.42
C MET A 82 -15.68 -1.97 1.03
N MET A 83 -15.36 -1.22 -0.02
CA MET A 83 -15.73 -1.55 -1.40
C MET A 83 -15.09 -2.87 -1.85
N ARG A 84 -13.83 -3.13 -1.47
CA ARG A 84 -13.15 -4.39 -1.79
C ARG A 84 -13.76 -5.58 -1.06
N SER A 85 -14.12 -5.43 0.22
CA SER A 85 -14.81 -6.48 0.95
C SER A 85 -16.18 -6.79 0.35
N ALA A 86 -16.91 -5.77 -0.14
CA ALA A 86 -18.21 -5.95 -0.79
C ALA A 86 -18.10 -6.67 -2.15
N THR A 87 -17.11 -6.32 -2.98
CA THR A 87 -16.89 -7.01 -4.27
C THR A 87 -16.44 -8.45 -4.07
N ALA A 88 -15.58 -8.74 -3.08
CA ALA A 88 -15.17 -10.09 -2.73
C ALA A 88 -16.36 -10.98 -2.29
N GLN A 89 -17.27 -10.43 -1.48
CA GLN A 89 -18.49 -11.15 -1.05
C GLN A 89 -19.47 -11.41 -2.19
N SER A 90 -19.53 -10.52 -3.20
CA SER A 90 -20.38 -10.69 -4.38
C SER A 90 -19.85 -11.77 -5.34
N ALA A 91 -18.53 -11.95 -5.40
CA ALA A 91 -17.88 -12.93 -6.28
C ALA A 91 -18.02 -14.38 -5.75
N GLY A 92 -18.12 -14.57 -4.44
CA GLY A 92 -18.30 -15.89 -3.81
C GLY A 92 -19.74 -16.41 -3.76
N ARG A 93 -20.71 -15.65 -4.30
CA ARG A 93 -22.15 -16.01 -4.32
C ARG A 93 -22.67 -16.40 -5.72
N ARG A 94 -21.78 -16.66 -6.68
CA ARG A 94 -22.15 -17.10 -8.03
C ARG A 94 -21.69 -18.52 -8.30
#